data_AF-A0A7S0YLA5-F1
#
_entry.id   AF-A0A7S0YLA5-F1
#
_cell.length_a   1.000
_cell.length_b   1.000
_cell.length_c   1.000
_cell.angle_alpha   90.00
_cell.angle_beta   90.00
_cell.angle_gamma   90.00
#
_symmetry.space_group_name_H-M   'P 1'
#
loop_
_entity.id
_entity.type
_entity.pdbx_description
1 polymer ?
#
loop_
_entity_poly.entity_id
_entity_poly.type
_entity_poly.pdbx_seq_one_letter_code
_entity_poly.pdbx_strand_id
1 'polypeptide(L)'
;MNDEADQILLLTLRQVGCDLPDECTSLDVFTTEDLVKTTSHILSLNNTPDALPFHKAVLPREMSGKFKACSTLAEHVVKLGYTASELGFHQFLYPSARTTR
;
A
#
# COMPACT_ATOMS: atom_id res chain seq x y z
N MET A 1 8.22 19.74 0.16
CA MET A 1 7.24 20.52 0.93
C MET A 1 5.88 19.86 0.82
N ASN A 2 5.69 18.75 1.54
CA ASN A 2 4.36 18.37 2.03
C ASN A 2 4.46 17.45 3.27
N ASP A 3 5.39 17.81 4.17
CA ASP A 3 5.84 16.95 5.27
C ASP A 3 4.75 16.79 6.35
N GLU A 4 3.87 17.79 6.49
CA GLU A 4 2.75 17.76 7.45
C GLU A 4 1.65 16.79 7.00
N ALA A 5 1.32 16.75 5.71
CA ALA A 5 0.36 15.80 5.17
C ALA A 5 0.86 14.35 5.31
N ASP A 6 2.15 14.11 5.04
CA ASP A 6 2.78 12.82 5.27
C ASP A 6 2.72 12.41 6.73
N GLN A 7 3.00 13.33 7.67
CA GLN A 7 2.92 13.03 9.09
C GLN A 7 1.51 12.65 9.52
N ILE A 8 0.48 13.34 9.03
CA ILE A 8 -0.93 13.01 9.30
C ILE A 8 -1.25 11.61 8.74
N LEU A 9 -0.83 11.31 7.51
CA LEU A 9 -1.05 10.00 6.89
C LEU A 9 -0.34 8.90 7.68
N LEU A 10 0.95 9.06 7.98
CA LEU A 10 1.74 8.09 8.76
C LEU A 10 1.16 7.86 10.16
N LEU A 11 0.73 8.93 10.85
CA LEU A 11 0.05 8.81 12.14
C LEU A 11 -1.25 8.01 12.00
N THR A 12 -2.05 8.29 10.98
CA THR A 12 -3.32 7.59 10.73
C THR A 12 -3.06 6.11 10.45
N LEU A 13 -2.07 5.79 9.61
CA LEU A 13 -1.66 4.42 9.30
C LEU A 13 -1.26 3.65 10.57
N ARG A 14 -0.47 4.26 11.46
CA ARG A 14 -0.11 3.66 12.75
C ARG A 14 -1.34 3.45 13.65
N GLN A 15 -2.24 4.43 13.72
CA GLN A 15 -3.46 4.34 14.53
C GLN A 15 -4.40 3.22 14.08
N VAL A 16 -4.47 2.95 12.78
CA VAL A 16 -5.26 1.82 12.25
C VAL A 16 -4.52 0.48 12.33
N GLY A 17 -3.28 0.47 12.83
CA GLY A 17 -2.51 -0.75 13.10
C GLY A 17 -1.61 -1.22 11.96
N CYS A 18 -1.25 -0.35 11.01
CA CYS A 18 -0.20 -0.66 10.04
C CYS A 18 1.16 -0.73 10.74
N ASP A 19 1.91 -1.78 10.45
CA ASP A 19 3.28 -1.99 10.94
C ASP A 19 4.26 -1.12 10.15
N LEU A 20 4.47 0.11 10.63
CA LEU A 20 5.40 1.09 10.06
C LEU A 20 6.54 1.35 11.04
N PRO A 21 7.80 1.38 10.60
CA PRO A 21 8.93 1.75 11.46
C PRO A 21 8.73 3.13 12.09
N ASP A 22 9.18 3.32 13.33
CA ASP A 22 9.07 4.59 14.05
C ASP A 22 9.87 5.70 13.34
N GLU A 23 10.98 5.33 12.71
CA GLU A 23 11.83 6.19 11.89
C GLU A 23 11.24 6.55 10.52
N CYS A 24 10.11 5.95 10.12
CA CYS A 24 9.42 6.33 8.89
C CYS A 24 8.76 7.71 9.07
N THR A 25 9.36 8.74 8.45
CA THR A 25 8.90 10.13 8.55
C THR A 25 8.33 10.68 7.23
N SER A 26 8.36 9.92 6.15
CA SER A 26 7.78 10.32 4.86
C SER A 26 7.29 9.10 4.06
N LEU A 27 6.26 9.31 3.24
CA LEU A 27 5.80 8.31 2.27
C LEU A 27 6.78 8.12 1.11
N ASP A 28 7.75 9.01 0.94
CA ASP A 28 8.74 8.95 -0.14
C ASP A 28 9.71 7.76 0.02
N VAL A 29 9.84 7.20 1.23
CA VAL A 29 10.70 6.04 1.52
C VAL A 29 9.96 4.71 1.47
N PHE A 30 8.66 4.72 1.15
CA PHE A 30 7.87 3.48 1.08
C PHE A 30 8.43 2.56 0.01
N THR A 31 8.75 1.34 0.42
CA THR A 31 9.08 0.25 -0.49
C THR A 31 7.81 -0.40 -1.02
N THR A 32 7.97 -1.27 -2.04
CA THR A 32 6.88 -2.14 -2.49
C THR A 32 6.27 -2.94 -1.35
N GLU A 33 7.10 -3.41 -0.41
CA GLU A 33 6.62 -4.21 0.71
C GLU A 33 5.79 -3.38 1.68
N ASP A 34 6.25 -2.17 2.00
CA ASP A 34 5.51 -1.24 2.88
C ASP A 34 4.16 -0.89 2.28
N LEU A 35 4.13 -0.56 0.99
CA LEU A 35 2.90 -0.17 0.31
C LEU A 35 1.92 -1.36 0.20
N VAL A 36 2.40 -2.54 -0.21
CA VAL A 36 1.57 -3.76 -0.27
C VAL A 36 0.98 -4.10 1.09
N LYS A 37 1.80 -4.10 2.16
CA LYS A 37 1.35 -4.45 3.51
C LYS A 37 0.35 -3.44 4.03
N THR A 38 0.67 -2.16 3.92
CA THR A 38 -0.19 -1.06 4.39
C THR A 38 -1.53 -1.08 3.66
N THR A 39 -1.54 -1.15 2.32
CA THR A 39 -2.78 -1.22 1.55
C THR A 39 -3.58 -2.48 1.87
N SER A 40 -2.93 -3.65 1.94
CA SER A 40 -3.61 -4.91 2.33
C SER A 40 -4.26 -4.81 3.71
N HIS A 41 -3.58 -4.16 4.66
CA HIS A 41 -4.10 -3.96 6.01
C HIS A 41 -5.37 -3.10 5.97
N ILE A 42 -5.32 -1.96 5.30
CA ILE A 42 -6.48 -1.05 5.14
C ILE A 42 -7.65 -1.76 4.46
N LEU A 43 -7.40 -2.52 3.38
CA LEU A 43 -8.43 -3.28 2.69
C LEU A 43 -9.09 -4.32 3.61
N SER A 44 -8.30 -4.94 4.50
CA SER A 44 -8.80 -5.92 5.48
C SER A 44 -9.72 -5.29 6.53
N LEU A 45 -9.44 -4.05 6.95
CA LEU A 45 -10.30 -3.30 7.88
C LEU A 45 -11.68 -2.97 7.29
N ASN A 46 -11.75 -2.85 5.96
CA ASN A 46 -12.99 -2.60 5.24
C ASN A 46 -13.81 -3.88 4.96
N ASN A 47 -13.46 -5.01 5.59
CA ASN A 47 -14.08 -6.32 5.37
C ASN A 47 -14.13 -6.73 3.90
N THR A 48 -13.10 -6.38 3.12
CA THR A 48 -13.00 -6.80 1.72
C THR A 48 -12.66 -8.29 1.69
N PRO A 49 -13.61 -9.21 1.39
CA PRO A 49 -13.42 -10.65 1.60
C PRO A 49 -12.34 -11.24 0.69
N ASP A 50 -12.07 -10.59 -0.44
CA ASP A 50 -11.11 -11.02 -1.45
C ASP A 50 -9.72 -10.37 -1.28
N ALA A 51 -9.56 -9.47 -0.32
CA ALA A 51 -8.26 -8.84 -0.06
C ALA A 51 -7.31 -9.88 0.54
N LEU A 52 -6.28 -10.24 -0.24
CA LEU A 52 -5.24 -11.16 0.22
C LEU A 52 -4.58 -10.58 1.49
N PRO A 53 -4.29 -11.42 2.51
CA PRO A 53 -3.75 -10.97 3.80
C PRO A 53 -2.24 -10.67 3.70
N PHE A 54 -1.82 -9.96 2.66
CA PHE A 54 -0.42 -9.59 2.43
C PHE A 54 0.16 -8.76 3.57
N HIS A 55 -0.65 -8.04 4.34
CA HIS A 55 -0.22 -7.37 5.58
C HIS A 55 0.43 -8.31 6.61
N LYS A 56 0.13 -9.62 6.56
CA LYS A 56 0.74 -10.66 7.42
C LYS A 56 1.74 -11.55 6.67
N ALA A 57 1.88 -11.37 5.37
CA ALA A 57 2.68 -12.26 4.53
C ALA A 57 3.99 -11.58 4.12
N VAL A 58 5.02 -12.39 3.92
CA VAL A 58 6.22 -11.95 3.21
C VAL A 58 5.91 -11.95 1.72
N LEU A 59 6.18 -10.84 1.05
CA LEU A 59 5.97 -10.74 -0.38
C LEU A 59 6.90 -11.73 -1.11
N PRO A 60 6.44 -12.42 -2.19
CA PRO A 60 7.30 -13.31 -2.96
C PRO A 60 8.56 -12.60 -3.45
N ARG A 61 9.69 -13.32 -3.52
CA ARG A 61 10.94 -12.75 -4.01
C ARG A 61 10.94 -12.65 -5.53
N GLU A 62 10.34 -13.62 -6.20
CA GLU A 62 10.20 -13.68 -7.64
C GLU A 62 9.27 -12.61 -8.21
N MET A 63 9.68 -12.01 -9.33
CA MET A 63 8.93 -10.92 -9.97
C MET A 63 7.52 -11.32 -10.40
N SER A 64 7.30 -12.57 -10.80
CA SER A 64 5.97 -13.08 -11.15
C SER A 64 5.02 -13.09 -9.96
N GLY A 65 5.51 -13.47 -8.78
CA GLY A 65 4.76 -13.44 -7.53
C GLY A 65 4.45 -12.00 -7.09
N LYS A 66 5.44 -11.10 -7.17
CA LYS A 66 5.23 -9.67 -6.89
C LYS A 66 4.22 -9.04 -7.85
N PHE A 67 4.34 -9.30 -9.15
CA PHE A 67 3.42 -8.83 -10.17
C PHE A 67 1.97 -9.26 -9.86
N LYS A 68 1.78 -10.53 -9.50
CA LYS A 68 0.45 -11.06 -9.16
C LYS A 68 -0.12 -10.36 -7.92
N ALA A 69 0.67 -10.24 -6.85
CA ALA A 69 0.24 -9.59 -5.62
C ALA A 69 -0.14 -8.11 -5.84
N CYS A 70 0.71 -7.36 -6.53
CA CYS A 70 0.48 -5.95 -6.84
C CYS A 70 -0.72 -5.74 -7.78
N SER A 71 -0.88 -6.59 -8.80
CA SER A 71 -2.05 -6.54 -9.69
C SER A 71 -3.35 -6.78 -8.92
N THR A 72 -3.39 -7.81 -8.08
CA THR A 72 -4.56 -8.12 -7.26
C THR A 72 -4.89 -6.96 -6.32
N LEU A 73 -3.90 -6.35 -5.65
CA LEU A 73 -4.17 -5.19 -4.79
C LEU A 73 -4.71 -4.00 -5.57
N ALA A 74 -4.11 -3.67 -6.72
CA ALA A 74 -4.58 -2.58 -7.57
C ALA A 74 -6.05 -2.78 -7.98
N GLU A 75 -6.43 -3.99 -8.39
CA GLU A 75 -7.82 -4.33 -8.72
C GLU A 75 -8.79 -4.10 -7.55
N HIS A 76 -8.40 -4.45 -6.32
CA HIS A 76 -9.23 -4.21 -5.14
C HIS A 76 -9.40 -2.73 -4.83
N VAL A 77 -8.32 -1.96 -4.92
CA VAL A 77 -8.39 -0.51 -4.69
C VAL A 77 -9.27 0.17 -5.75
N VAL A 78 -9.17 -0.25 -7.01
CA VAL A 78 -10.06 0.25 -8.09
C VAL A 78 -11.52 -0.10 -7.80
N LYS A 79 -11.82 -1.32 -7.33
CA LYS A 79 -13.18 -1.76 -6.96
C LYS A 79 -13.80 -0.93 -5.82
N LEU A 80 -12.99 -0.33 -4.94
CA LEU A 80 -13.47 0.58 -3.89
C LEU A 80 -13.85 1.99 -4.41
N GLY A 81 -13.74 2.23 -5.71
CA GLY A 81 -14.10 3.50 -6.33
C GLY A 81 -12.92 4.44 -6.53
N TYR A 82 -11.68 3.95 -6.42
CA TYR A 82 -10.51 4.73 -6.84
C TYR A 82 -10.48 4.79 -8.37
N THR A 83 -10.93 5.92 -8.93
CA THR A 83 -11.11 6.11 -10.37
C THR A 83 -9.86 6.60 -11.09
N ALA A 84 -8.69 6.63 -10.44
CA ALA A 84 -7.48 7.02 -11.14
C ALA A 84 -7.21 6.01 -12.26
N SER A 85 -7.24 6.49 -13.51
CA SER A 85 -7.13 5.70 -14.73
C SER A 85 -5.82 4.91 -14.87
N GLU A 86 -4.87 5.16 -13.97
CA GLU A 86 -3.52 4.61 -14.03
C GLU A 86 -3.19 3.63 -12.90
N LEU A 87 -4.10 3.37 -11.93
CA LEU A 87 -3.75 2.48 -10.82
C LEU A 87 -3.64 1.03 -11.31
N GLY A 88 -2.40 0.55 -11.37
CA GLY A 88 -2.05 -0.82 -11.71
C GLY A 88 -0.93 -1.34 -10.82
N PHE A 89 -0.38 -2.49 -11.20
CA PHE A 89 0.70 -3.12 -10.45
C PHE A 89 1.97 -2.26 -10.37
N HIS A 90 2.19 -1.38 -11.36
CA HIS A 90 3.42 -0.58 -11.48
C HIS A 90 3.56 0.40 -10.31
N GLN A 91 2.47 1.01 -9.83
CA GLN A 91 2.49 1.94 -8.70
C GLN A 91 2.91 1.24 -7.40
N PHE A 92 2.63 -0.05 -7.25
CA PHE A 92 3.08 -0.85 -6.11
C PHE A 92 4.51 -1.36 -6.29
N LEU A 93 4.89 -1.82 -7.49
CA LEU A 93 6.24 -2.33 -7.76
C LEU A 93 7.32 -1.24 -7.77
N TYR A 94 6.94 -0.02 -8.17
CA TYR A 94 7.84 1.12 -8.28
C TYR A 94 7.17 2.34 -7.63
N PRO A 95 7.01 2.31 -6.30
CA PRO A 95 6.34 3.39 -5.59
C PRO A 95 7.10 4.70 -5.77
N SER A 96 6.32 5.77 -5.90
CA SER A 96 6.83 7.13 -5.89
C SER A 96 6.07 7.95 -4.88
N ALA A 97 6.71 8.98 -4.35
CA ALA A 97 6.11 10.06 -3.58
C ALA A 97 4.70 10.45 -4.06
N ARG A 98 4.54 10.66 -5.37
CA ARG A 98 3.30 11.16 -5.99
C ARG A 98 2.19 10.11 -6.05
N THR A 99 2.54 8.86 -6.29
CA THR A 99 1.57 7.77 -6.48
C THR A 99 1.21 7.04 -5.18
N THR A 100 2.04 7.22 -4.14
CA THR A 100 1.85 6.61 -2.82
C THR A 100 0.88 7.41 -1.94
N ARG A 101 0.86 8.74 -2.11
CA ARG A 101 -0.09 9.66 -1.45
C ARG A 101 -1.48 9.55 -2.08
#